data_AF-A0A8T3XB19-F1
#
_entry.id   AF-A0A8T3XB19-F1
#
_cell.length_a   1.000
_cell.length_b   1.000
_cell.length_c   1.000
_cell.angle_alpha   90.00
_cell.angle_beta   90.00
_cell.angle_gamma   90.00
#
_symmetry.space_group_name_H-M   'P 1'
#
loop_
_entity.id
_entity.type
_entity.pdbx_description
1 polymer ?
#
loop_
_entity_poly.entity_id
_entity_poly.type
_entity_poly.pdbx_seq_one_letter_code
_entity_poly.pdbx_strand_id
1 'polypeptide(L)'
;MHKKKRKTVEIIESSPEPAKEHIFYNFPGMETEDLTDYDRSTENRARTLRRKHEEIAKVAHGSLTHIHTHSSEVQKYSFLSRFLYSLIGMGREEFEKSKEMSALPGYIDLEGFLKVSRIRTMTIAVRDPKTGKVLGYHVMRKTKNTSKYDGIVEEDISKYEDEIMSALEHNNPKEASDAFDNFALKYHIKHRMLPAGGYTINKSRSNFVKKGKLEKAVSTLILIFLGNSLFFVSSNITGNAIANLSQKSSNWIGGVLFFIGIIGAFFYFRTKRSKK
;
A
#
# COMPACT_ATOMS: atom_id res chain seq x y z
N MET A 1 36.37 24.25 -20.45
CA MET A 1 36.19 23.80 -19.05
C MET A 1 34.97 22.87 -19.00
N HIS A 2 35.17 21.56 -19.16
CA HIS A 2 34.07 20.59 -19.23
C HIS A 2 33.48 20.34 -17.84
N LYS A 3 32.20 20.71 -17.63
CA LYS A 3 31.44 20.32 -16.45
C LYS A 3 31.30 18.79 -16.44
N LYS A 4 32.08 18.13 -15.58
CA LYS A 4 32.03 16.70 -15.31
C LYS A 4 30.58 16.34 -14.96
N LYS A 5 29.92 15.54 -15.81
CA LYS A 5 28.57 15.02 -15.50
C LYS A 5 28.66 14.24 -14.19
N ARG A 6 27.99 14.74 -13.15
CA ARG A 6 27.87 14.04 -11.86
C ARG A 6 27.21 12.68 -12.11
N LYS A 7 27.78 11.61 -11.54
CA LYS A 7 27.17 10.28 -11.60
C LYS A 7 25.86 10.32 -10.79
N THR A 8 24.84 9.61 -11.26
CA THR A 8 23.50 9.49 -10.64
C THR A 8 23.52 9.10 -9.15
N VAL A 9 24.66 8.62 -8.66
CA VAL A 9 24.92 8.26 -7.25
C VAL A 9 24.91 9.48 -6.31
N GLU A 10 25.11 10.71 -6.81
CA GLU A 10 25.24 11.91 -5.97
C GLU A 10 23.89 12.59 -5.60
N ILE A 11 22.74 11.97 -5.92
CA ILE A 11 21.39 12.45 -5.53
C ILE A 11 20.73 11.44 -4.58
N ILE A 12 21.51 10.92 -3.62
CA ILE A 12 21.04 9.95 -2.63
C ILE A 12 21.50 10.48 -1.27
N GLU A 13 20.57 11.04 -0.50
CA GLU A 13 20.83 11.31 0.91
C GLU A 13 20.94 9.97 1.63
N SER A 14 22.08 9.76 2.30
CA SER A 14 22.35 8.54 3.08
C SER A 14 21.39 8.45 4.26
N SER A 15 20.47 7.49 4.23
CA SER A 15 19.68 7.10 5.41
C SER A 15 20.59 6.31 6.38
N PRO A 16 20.65 6.68 7.68
CA PRO A 16 21.54 6.04 8.66
C PRO A 16 21.10 4.63 9.10
N GLU A 17 19.97 4.10 8.59
CA GLU A 17 19.50 2.74 8.88
C GLU A 17 19.46 1.88 7.59
N PRO A 18 20.49 1.06 7.32
CA PRO A 18 20.57 0.24 6.09
C PRO A 18 19.51 -0.86 6.00
N ALA A 19 18.77 -1.15 7.08
CA ALA A 19 17.63 -2.08 7.07
C ALA A 19 16.33 -1.44 6.50
N LYS A 20 16.33 -0.12 6.28
CA LYS A 20 15.23 0.64 5.71
C LYS A 20 15.71 1.38 4.47
N GLU A 21 16.01 0.65 3.39
CA GLU A 21 16.12 1.28 2.07
C GLU A 21 14.73 1.78 1.63
N HIS A 22 14.47 3.04 1.97
CA HIS A 22 13.63 3.95 1.21
C HIS A 22 14.51 4.59 0.15
N ILE A 23 14.49 4.02 -1.05
CA ILE A 23 14.89 4.73 -2.26
C ILE A 23 13.65 4.63 -3.13
N PHE A 24 13.00 5.77 -3.41
CA PHE A 24 12.05 5.83 -4.50
C PHE A 24 12.79 5.31 -5.73
N TYR A 25 12.44 4.10 -6.18
CA TYR A 25 13.03 3.49 -7.36
C TYR A 25 12.87 4.49 -8.50
N ASN A 26 13.96 5.13 -8.90
CA ASN A 26 14.03 5.78 -10.19
C ASN A 26 14.26 4.64 -11.17
N PHE A 27 13.17 4.02 -11.63
CA PHE A 27 13.20 2.80 -12.43
C PHE A 27 14.02 3.05 -13.71
N PRO A 28 15.22 2.47 -13.85
CA PRO A 28 15.96 2.57 -15.10
C PRO A 28 15.41 1.49 -16.02
N GLY A 29 14.31 1.78 -16.73
CA GLY A 29 13.79 0.85 -17.73
C GLY A 29 12.29 0.97 -18.00
N MET A 30 12.01 1.62 -19.14
CA MET A 30 10.78 1.62 -19.95
C MET A 30 9.45 2.04 -19.32
N GLU A 31 8.58 2.53 -20.22
CA GLU A 31 7.28 3.14 -19.97
C GLU A 31 6.43 2.29 -19.01
N THR A 32 5.85 2.93 -18.00
CA THR A 32 4.81 2.33 -17.16
C THR A 32 3.57 2.09 -18.02
N GLU A 33 3.23 0.84 -18.31
CA GLU A 33 1.97 0.50 -18.97
C GLU A 33 0.86 0.29 -17.94
N ASP A 34 -0.28 0.97 -18.15
CA ASP A 34 -1.48 0.77 -17.35
C ASP A 34 -2.11 -0.59 -17.73
N LEU A 35 -1.88 -1.63 -16.93
CA LEU A 35 -2.44 -2.97 -17.15
C LEU A 35 -3.84 -3.15 -16.55
N THR A 36 -4.47 -2.06 -16.08
CA THR A 36 -5.88 -2.03 -15.62
C THR A 36 -6.88 -2.62 -16.62
N ASP A 37 -6.47 -2.93 -17.85
CA ASP A 37 -7.30 -3.43 -18.94
C ASP A 37 -6.92 -4.86 -19.42
N TYR A 38 -6.11 -5.64 -18.68
CA TYR A 38 -5.79 -7.03 -19.09
C TYR A 38 -7.06 -7.87 -19.32
N ASP A 39 -8.11 -7.61 -18.55
CA ASP A 39 -9.38 -8.34 -18.58
C ASP A 39 -10.44 -7.73 -19.52
N ARG A 40 -10.20 -6.53 -20.08
CA ARG A 40 -11.05 -5.95 -21.16
C ARG A 40 -10.53 -6.22 -22.56
N SER A 41 -9.39 -6.88 -22.62
CA SER A 41 -8.68 -7.17 -23.84
C SER A 41 -9.14 -8.56 -24.30
N THR A 42 -9.80 -8.65 -25.47
CA THR A 42 -10.03 -9.94 -26.16
C THR A 42 -8.77 -10.80 -26.09
N GLU A 43 -8.86 -12.12 -25.96
CA GLU A 43 -7.71 -13.06 -25.86
C GLU A 43 -6.51 -12.69 -26.76
N ASN A 44 -6.79 -12.17 -27.96
CA ASN A 44 -5.81 -11.64 -28.90
C ASN A 44 -4.91 -10.51 -28.36
N ARG A 45 -5.44 -9.57 -27.57
CA ARG A 45 -4.70 -8.44 -26.99
C ARG A 45 -3.85 -8.89 -25.80
N ALA A 46 -4.32 -9.85 -24.99
CA ALA A 46 -3.49 -10.50 -23.96
C ALA A 46 -2.32 -11.27 -24.60
N ARG A 47 -2.57 -12.03 -25.68
CA ARG A 47 -1.50 -12.69 -26.46
C ARG A 47 -0.53 -11.69 -27.07
N THR A 48 -1.02 -10.56 -27.58
CA THR A 48 -0.17 -9.50 -28.16
C THR A 48 0.71 -8.85 -27.11
N LEU A 49 0.19 -8.57 -25.91
CA LEU A 49 0.96 -8.03 -24.79
C LEU A 49 1.99 -9.03 -24.26
N ARG A 50 1.65 -10.33 -24.17
CA ARG A 50 2.63 -11.39 -23.86
C ARG A 50 3.78 -11.37 -24.86
N ARG A 51 3.48 -11.34 -26.17
CA ARG A 51 4.50 -11.25 -27.22
C ARG A 51 5.36 -10.00 -27.09
N LYS A 52 4.75 -8.83 -26.87
CA LYS A 52 5.48 -7.57 -26.67
C LYS A 52 6.41 -7.65 -25.45
N HIS A 53 5.97 -8.24 -24.34
CA HIS A 53 6.81 -8.45 -23.17
C HIS A 53 7.97 -9.41 -23.44
N GLU A 54 7.72 -10.51 -24.15
CA GLU A 54 8.78 -11.43 -24.56
C GLU A 54 9.80 -10.75 -25.49
N GLU A 55 9.34 -9.90 -26.41
CA GLU A 55 10.20 -9.12 -27.30
C GLU A 55 11.05 -8.09 -26.54
N ILE A 56 10.42 -7.31 -25.67
CA ILE A 56 11.10 -6.40 -24.74
C ILE A 56 12.16 -7.15 -23.93
N ALA A 57 11.79 -8.31 -23.38
CA ALA A 57 12.69 -9.12 -22.58
C ALA A 57 13.86 -9.64 -23.42
N LYS A 58 13.65 -9.98 -24.71
CA LYS A 58 14.71 -10.44 -25.64
C LYS A 58 15.72 -9.34 -25.93
N VAL A 59 15.28 -8.10 -26.13
CA VAL A 59 16.13 -6.96 -26.53
C VAL A 59 16.85 -6.31 -25.35
N ALA A 60 16.30 -6.37 -24.14
CA ALA A 60 16.92 -5.78 -22.96
C ALA A 60 18.22 -6.52 -22.55
N HIS A 61 19.35 -5.80 -22.55
CA HIS A 61 20.61 -6.29 -21.98
C HIS A 61 20.64 -6.03 -20.46
N GLY A 62 20.39 -7.07 -19.65
CA GLY A 62 20.52 -7.00 -18.19
C GLY A 62 19.27 -7.44 -17.43
N SER A 63 19.24 -7.14 -16.12
CA SER A 63 18.07 -7.40 -15.27
C SER A 63 16.95 -6.41 -15.56
N LEU A 64 15.73 -6.92 -15.77
CA LEU A 64 14.57 -6.10 -16.07
C LEU A 64 13.72 -5.87 -14.81
N THR A 65 13.16 -4.66 -14.70
CA THR A 65 12.08 -4.34 -13.75
C THR A 65 10.78 -4.21 -14.53
N HIS A 66 9.78 -4.99 -14.15
CA HIS A 66 8.44 -4.88 -14.74
C HIS A 66 7.55 -4.02 -13.85
N ILE A 67 6.79 -3.09 -14.43
CA ILE A 67 5.85 -2.25 -13.70
C ILE A 67 4.53 -2.32 -14.41
N HIS A 68 3.49 -2.58 -13.65
CA HIS A 68 2.13 -2.52 -14.14
C HIS A 68 1.15 -2.08 -13.07
N THR A 69 -0.10 -1.90 -13.45
CA THR A 69 -1.15 -1.39 -12.57
C THR A 69 -2.27 -2.40 -12.41
N HIS A 70 -2.79 -2.46 -11.19
CA HIS A 70 -4.06 -3.11 -10.87
C HIS A 70 -5.06 -2.02 -10.49
N SER A 71 -6.29 -2.17 -10.97
CA SER A 71 -7.42 -1.42 -10.42
C SER A 71 -7.78 -2.05 -9.08
N SER A 72 -8.19 -1.25 -8.09
CA SER A 72 -8.64 -1.80 -6.81
C SER A 72 -10.01 -2.42 -6.80
N GLU A 73 -10.69 -2.46 -7.94
CA GLU A 73 -11.80 -3.38 -8.12
C GLU A 73 -11.26 -4.79 -8.37
N VAL A 74 -11.81 -5.78 -7.64
CA VAL A 74 -11.82 -7.17 -8.09
C VAL A 74 -12.20 -7.18 -9.57
N GLN A 75 -11.45 -7.94 -10.37
CA GLN A 75 -11.72 -8.14 -11.80
C GLN A 75 -13.22 -8.07 -12.05
N LYS A 76 -13.66 -7.13 -12.89
CA LYS A 76 -15.05 -7.10 -13.34
C LYS A 76 -15.23 -8.31 -14.24
N TYR A 77 -15.43 -9.46 -13.60
CA TYR A 77 -15.96 -10.68 -14.14
C TYR A 77 -17.01 -10.32 -15.20
N SER A 78 -16.85 -10.87 -16.40
CA SER A 78 -17.78 -10.73 -17.51
C SER A 78 -19.23 -10.85 -17.04
N PHE A 79 -20.18 -10.31 -17.82
CA PHE A 79 -21.61 -10.47 -17.52
C PHE A 79 -21.98 -11.92 -17.19
N LEU A 80 -21.32 -12.89 -17.83
CA LEU A 80 -21.51 -14.32 -17.59
C LEU A 80 -21.08 -14.78 -16.20
N SER A 81 -19.93 -14.30 -15.70
CA SER A 81 -19.47 -14.64 -14.36
C SER A 81 -20.28 -13.90 -13.30
N ARG A 82 -20.70 -12.65 -13.53
CA ARG A 82 -21.72 -12.00 -12.70
C ARG A 82 -23.05 -12.77 -12.63
N PHE A 83 -23.47 -13.36 -13.74
CA PHE A 83 -24.66 -14.20 -13.81
C PHE A 83 -24.45 -15.53 -13.05
N LEU A 84 -23.29 -16.17 -13.18
CA LEU A 84 -22.93 -17.37 -12.41
C LEU A 84 -22.86 -17.09 -10.90
N TYR A 85 -22.23 -15.99 -10.48
CA TYR A 85 -22.19 -15.56 -9.08
C TYR A 85 -23.60 -15.23 -8.54
N SER A 86 -24.47 -14.68 -9.38
CA SER A 86 -25.89 -14.47 -9.04
C SER A 86 -26.67 -15.78 -8.89
N LEU A 87 -26.31 -16.84 -9.62
CA LEU A 87 -26.97 -18.15 -9.51
C LEU A 87 -26.60 -18.89 -8.23
N ILE A 88 -25.37 -18.71 -7.73
CA ILE A 88 -24.92 -19.28 -6.44
C ILE A 88 -25.26 -18.40 -5.23
N GLY A 89 -26.05 -17.34 -5.42
CA GLY A 89 -26.61 -16.55 -4.33
C GLY A 89 -25.68 -15.51 -3.70
N MET A 90 -24.52 -15.20 -4.31
CA MET A 90 -23.69 -14.09 -3.81
C MET A 90 -24.39 -12.75 -4.08
N GLY A 91 -24.73 -12.05 -3.00
CA GLY A 91 -25.38 -10.76 -3.09
C GLY A 91 -24.47 -9.70 -3.71
N ARG A 92 -25.05 -8.76 -4.47
CA ARG A 92 -24.35 -7.60 -5.04
C ARG A 92 -23.58 -6.78 -3.98
N GLU A 93 -24.03 -6.85 -2.73
CA GLU A 93 -23.43 -6.19 -1.57
C GLU A 93 -22.17 -6.90 -1.03
N GLU A 94 -22.10 -8.23 -1.11
CA GLU A 94 -20.90 -9.01 -0.76
C GLU A 94 -19.78 -8.77 -1.78
N PHE A 95 -20.15 -8.63 -3.06
CA PHE A 95 -19.23 -8.27 -4.13
C PHE A 95 -18.67 -6.84 -4.01
N GLU A 96 -19.42 -5.92 -3.39
CA GLU A 96 -18.89 -4.58 -3.09
C GLU A 96 -17.94 -4.59 -1.89
N LYS A 97 -18.06 -5.54 -0.96
CA LYS A 97 -17.12 -5.72 0.17
C LYS A 97 -15.80 -6.37 -0.28
N SER A 98 -15.82 -7.28 -1.26
CA SER A 98 -14.59 -7.87 -1.82
C SER A 98 -13.72 -6.86 -2.59
N LYS A 99 -14.27 -5.69 -2.99
CA LYS A 99 -13.52 -4.57 -3.60
C LYS A 99 -12.38 -4.03 -2.76
N GLU A 100 -12.26 -4.41 -1.49
CA GLU A 100 -11.19 -3.86 -0.68
C GLU A 100 -9.82 -4.48 -1.00
N MET A 101 -9.72 -5.69 -1.57
CA MET A 101 -8.47 -6.44 -1.69
C MET A 101 -7.91 -6.47 -3.12
N SER A 102 -6.94 -5.59 -3.36
CA SER A 102 -6.42 -5.31 -4.72
C SER A 102 -4.91 -5.40 -4.86
N ALA A 103 -4.19 -5.52 -3.76
CA ALA A 103 -2.75 -5.34 -3.81
C ALA A 103 -1.98 -6.62 -4.10
N LEU A 104 -2.62 -7.79 -4.10
CA LEU A 104 -1.94 -9.07 -4.27
C LEU A 104 -1.78 -9.41 -5.76
N PRO A 105 -0.64 -10.01 -6.15
CA PRO A 105 -0.40 -10.42 -7.53
C PRO A 105 -1.37 -11.54 -7.95
N GLY A 106 -1.94 -11.46 -9.15
CA GLY A 106 -2.76 -12.54 -9.69
C GLY A 106 -1.91 -13.66 -10.32
N TYR A 107 -2.58 -14.71 -10.81
CA TYR A 107 -1.92 -15.82 -11.52
C TYR A 107 -0.97 -15.33 -12.62
N ILE A 108 -1.47 -14.45 -13.51
CA ILE A 108 -0.72 -13.93 -14.66
C ILE A 108 0.55 -13.19 -14.21
N ASP A 109 0.46 -12.46 -13.08
CA ASP A 109 1.59 -11.70 -12.53
C ASP A 109 2.68 -12.64 -12.03
N LEU A 110 2.31 -13.68 -11.26
CA LEU A 110 3.25 -14.65 -10.74
C LEU A 110 3.85 -15.53 -11.83
N GLU A 111 3.02 -15.99 -12.77
CA GLU A 111 3.48 -16.77 -13.92
C GLU A 111 4.49 -15.95 -14.72
N GLY A 112 4.12 -14.74 -15.15
CA GLY A 112 4.99 -13.85 -15.91
C GLY A 112 6.26 -13.48 -15.14
N PHE A 113 6.12 -13.18 -13.84
CA PHE A 113 7.25 -12.88 -12.97
C PHE A 113 8.22 -14.04 -12.93
N LEU A 114 7.77 -15.26 -12.62
CA LEU A 114 8.63 -16.42 -12.40
C LEU A 114 9.18 -17.00 -13.71
N LYS A 115 8.35 -17.12 -14.75
CA LYS A 115 8.71 -17.68 -16.05
C LYS A 115 9.77 -16.86 -16.78
N VAL A 116 9.70 -15.53 -16.72
CA VAL A 116 10.68 -14.66 -17.37
C VAL A 116 11.91 -14.50 -16.49
N SER A 117 12.95 -15.29 -16.75
CA SER A 117 14.20 -15.32 -15.96
C SER A 117 14.92 -13.96 -15.85
N ARG A 118 14.72 -13.07 -16.83
CA ARG A 118 15.29 -11.72 -16.85
C ARG A 118 14.59 -10.73 -15.91
N ILE A 119 13.32 -10.97 -15.57
CA ILE A 119 12.60 -10.13 -14.61
C ILE A 119 13.14 -10.44 -13.21
N ARG A 120 13.84 -9.47 -12.61
CA ARG A 120 14.36 -9.58 -11.23
C ARG A 120 13.44 -8.91 -10.22
N THR A 121 12.75 -7.87 -10.63
CA THR A 121 11.82 -7.10 -9.81
C THR A 121 10.54 -6.83 -10.58
N MET A 122 9.41 -6.94 -9.90
CA MET A 122 8.09 -6.58 -10.44
C MET A 122 7.41 -5.63 -9.45
N THR A 123 6.78 -4.59 -9.96
CA THR A 123 6.04 -3.60 -9.17
C THR A 123 4.62 -3.48 -9.68
N ILE A 124 3.65 -3.74 -8.82
CA ILE A 124 2.22 -3.63 -9.11
C ILE A 124 1.70 -2.37 -8.43
N ALA A 125 1.38 -1.34 -9.21
CA ALA A 125 0.77 -0.12 -8.72
C ALA A 125 -0.75 -0.33 -8.51
N VAL A 126 -1.19 -0.15 -7.28
CA VAL A 126 -2.59 -0.32 -6.89
C VAL A 126 -3.30 1.01 -7.01
N ARG A 127 -4.37 1.07 -7.81
CA ARG A 127 -5.11 2.32 -8.09
C ARG A 127 -6.52 2.29 -7.55
N ASP A 128 -6.98 3.43 -7.07
CA ASP A 128 -8.38 3.65 -6.76
C ASP A 128 -9.22 3.53 -8.05
N PRO A 129 -10.21 2.64 -8.12
CA PRO A 129 -11.01 2.40 -9.31
C PRO A 129 -11.89 3.59 -9.69
N LYS A 130 -12.28 4.41 -8.71
CA LYS A 130 -13.15 5.57 -8.91
C LYS A 130 -12.34 6.79 -9.33
N THR A 131 -11.17 6.99 -8.73
CA THR A 131 -10.38 8.22 -8.93
C THR A 131 -9.14 8.05 -9.80
N GLY A 132 -8.76 6.81 -10.11
CA GLY A 132 -7.52 6.47 -10.84
C GLY A 132 -6.23 6.74 -10.06
N LYS A 133 -6.31 7.26 -8.83
CA LYS A 133 -5.15 7.62 -8.02
C LYS A 133 -4.41 6.38 -7.52
N VAL A 134 -3.09 6.41 -7.58
CA VAL A 134 -2.26 5.35 -7.00
C VAL A 134 -2.36 5.39 -5.47
N LEU A 135 -2.84 4.30 -4.89
CA LEU A 135 -2.96 4.06 -3.45
C LEU A 135 -1.65 3.56 -2.84
N GLY A 136 -0.89 2.78 -3.62
CA GLY A 136 0.39 2.22 -3.22
C GLY A 136 0.93 1.25 -4.26
N TYR A 137 1.96 0.51 -3.87
CA TYR A 137 2.68 -0.41 -4.74
C TYR A 137 2.93 -1.72 -4.01
N HIS A 138 2.78 -2.84 -4.71
CA HIS A 138 3.31 -4.13 -4.27
C HIS A 138 4.57 -4.44 -5.07
N VAL A 139 5.71 -4.50 -4.39
CA VAL A 139 7.00 -4.79 -5.00
C VAL A 139 7.38 -6.23 -4.68
N MET A 140 7.75 -7.00 -5.71
CA MET A 140 8.29 -8.35 -5.62
C MET A 140 9.69 -8.40 -6.22
N ARG A 141 10.57 -9.23 -5.66
CA ARG A 141 11.95 -9.39 -6.11
C ARG A 141 12.41 -10.85 -6.00
N LYS A 142 12.95 -11.37 -7.10
CA LYS A 142 13.62 -12.68 -7.12
C LYS A 142 14.92 -12.59 -6.35
N THR A 143 15.20 -13.61 -5.54
CA THR A 143 16.49 -13.79 -4.88
C THR A 143 17.39 -14.70 -5.72
N LYS A 144 18.59 -14.98 -5.21
CA LYS A 144 19.47 -16.00 -5.80
C LYS A 144 18.88 -17.41 -5.66
N ASN A 145 17.97 -17.61 -4.70
CA ASN A 145 17.38 -18.91 -4.37
C ASN A 145 15.98 -19.07 -4.96
N THR A 146 15.46 -18.08 -5.68
CA THR A 146 14.13 -18.21 -6.31
C THR A 146 14.14 -19.34 -7.33
N SER A 147 13.24 -20.29 -7.17
CA SER A 147 13.11 -21.47 -8.03
C SER A 147 12.89 -21.07 -9.48
N LYS A 148 13.37 -21.92 -10.40
CA LYS A 148 13.02 -21.80 -11.81
C LYS A 148 11.56 -22.19 -11.99
N TYR A 149 10.88 -21.55 -12.93
CA TYR A 149 9.53 -21.92 -13.30
C TYR A 149 9.51 -23.31 -13.94
N ASP A 150 8.66 -24.19 -13.43
CA ASP A 150 8.38 -25.54 -13.92
C ASP A 150 6.90 -25.90 -13.68
N GLY A 151 6.50 -27.14 -13.97
CA GLY A 151 5.10 -27.58 -13.79
C GLY A 151 4.63 -27.58 -12.34
N ILE A 152 5.52 -27.77 -11.36
CA ILE A 152 5.17 -27.73 -9.93
C ILE A 152 4.86 -26.29 -9.54
N VAL A 153 5.66 -25.33 -10.02
CA VAL A 153 5.39 -23.90 -9.83
C VAL A 153 4.03 -23.50 -10.38
N GLU A 154 3.63 -24.03 -11.54
CA GLU A 154 2.32 -23.73 -12.14
C GLU A 154 1.15 -24.21 -11.28
N GLU A 155 1.22 -25.45 -10.79
CA GLU A 155 0.20 -26.02 -9.88
C GLU A 155 0.09 -25.20 -8.58
N ASP A 156 1.22 -24.79 -8.02
CA ASP A 156 1.27 -24.00 -6.80
C ASP A 156 0.76 -22.55 -6.99
N ILE A 157 0.92 -21.96 -8.18
CA ILE A 157 0.30 -20.66 -8.49
C ILE A 157 -1.23 -20.82 -8.56
N SER A 158 -1.74 -21.87 -9.21
CA SER A 158 -3.17 -22.14 -9.27
C SER A 158 -3.76 -22.35 -7.86
N LYS A 159 -3.09 -23.16 -7.03
CA LYS A 159 -3.50 -23.36 -5.63
C LYS A 159 -3.52 -22.05 -4.84
N TYR A 160 -2.50 -21.21 -5.01
CA TYR A 160 -2.47 -19.88 -4.40
C TYR A 160 -3.66 -19.01 -4.83
N GLU A 161 -4.03 -19.06 -6.10
CA GLU A 161 -5.19 -18.31 -6.62
C GLU A 161 -6.50 -18.80 -5.98
N ASP A 162 -6.67 -20.12 -5.86
CA ASP A 162 -7.83 -20.71 -5.15
C ASP A 162 -7.88 -20.28 -3.67
N GLU A 163 -6.73 -20.27 -2.98
CA GLU A 163 -6.62 -19.82 -1.59
C GLU A 163 -7.01 -18.34 -1.43
N ILE A 164 -6.58 -17.48 -2.35
CA ILE A 164 -6.99 -16.07 -2.35
C ILE A 164 -8.49 -15.95 -2.62
N MET A 165 -9.01 -16.64 -3.64
CA MET A 165 -10.42 -16.54 -4.01
C MET A 165 -11.31 -17.00 -2.86
N SER A 166 -10.97 -18.11 -2.20
CA SER A 166 -11.65 -18.58 -0.99
C SER A 166 -11.59 -17.54 0.13
N ALA A 167 -10.40 -16.96 0.41
CA ALA A 167 -10.28 -15.92 1.43
C ALA A 167 -11.11 -14.67 1.11
N LEU A 168 -11.26 -14.32 -0.17
CA LEU A 168 -12.09 -13.21 -0.62
C LEU A 168 -13.58 -13.50 -0.43
N GLU A 169 -14.03 -14.70 -0.77
CA GLU A 169 -15.41 -15.16 -0.56
C GLU A 169 -15.82 -15.10 0.91
N HIS A 170 -14.89 -15.42 1.82
CA HIS A 170 -15.10 -15.36 3.27
C HIS A 170 -14.82 -13.98 3.89
N ASN A 171 -14.53 -12.96 3.07
CA ASN A 171 -14.13 -11.61 3.53
C ASN A 171 -13.02 -11.65 4.60
N ASN A 172 -11.98 -12.44 4.32
CA ASN A 172 -10.81 -12.62 5.20
C ASN A 172 -9.52 -12.01 4.61
N PRO A 173 -9.41 -10.67 4.56
CA PRO A 173 -8.22 -9.93 4.93
C PRO A 173 -6.86 -10.57 4.83
N LYS A 174 -6.67 -11.25 5.95
CA LYS A 174 -5.41 -11.69 6.50
C LYS A 174 -5.04 -13.01 5.84
N GLU A 175 -6.01 -13.88 5.63
CA GLU A 175 -5.79 -15.18 4.99
C GLU A 175 -5.27 -15.04 3.57
N ALA A 176 -5.83 -14.12 2.76
CA ALA A 176 -5.28 -13.88 1.42
C ALA A 176 -3.84 -13.32 1.48
N SER A 177 -3.55 -12.42 2.43
CA SER A 177 -2.18 -11.92 2.63
C SER A 177 -1.24 -13.04 3.08
N ASP A 178 -1.68 -13.90 3.98
CA ASP A 178 -0.90 -15.02 4.51
C ASP A 178 -0.66 -16.08 3.41
N ALA A 179 -1.62 -16.32 2.51
CA ALA A 179 -1.46 -17.16 1.33
C ALA A 179 -0.32 -16.66 0.43
N PHE A 180 -0.26 -15.35 0.16
CA PHE A 180 0.84 -14.78 -0.60
C PHE A 180 2.18 -14.82 0.15
N ASP A 181 2.20 -14.53 1.45
CA ASP A 181 3.40 -14.63 2.29
C ASP A 181 3.97 -16.07 2.24
N ASN A 182 3.10 -17.08 2.32
CA ASN A 182 3.48 -18.50 2.22
C ASN A 182 4.02 -18.87 0.84
N PHE A 183 3.37 -18.42 -0.24
CA PHE A 183 3.86 -18.61 -1.60
C PHE A 183 5.24 -17.96 -1.79
N ALA A 184 5.38 -16.70 -1.37
CA ALA A 184 6.63 -15.96 -1.48
C ALA A 184 7.75 -16.62 -0.67
N LEU A 185 7.45 -17.15 0.53
CA LEU A 185 8.40 -17.92 1.33
C LEU A 185 8.86 -19.19 0.62
N LYS A 186 7.91 -19.99 0.11
CA LYS A 186 8.17 -21.26 -0.61
C LYS A 186 9.10 -21.05 -1.81
N TYR A 187 8.94 -19.94 -2.53
CA TYR A 187 9.74 -19.63 -3.72
C TYR A 187 10.86 -18.61 -3.49
N HIS A 188 11.19 -18.31 -2.24
CA HIS A 188 12.23 -17.36 -1.87
C HIS A 188 12.10 -16.01 -2.59
N ILE A 189 10.88 -15.51 -2.74
CA ILE A 189 10.55 -14.20 -3.29
C ILE A 189 10.56 -13.20 -2.14
N LYS A 190 11.30 -12.10 -2.28
CA LYS A 190 11.17 -10.96 -1.36
C LYS A 190 10.03 -10.08 -1.85
N HIS A 191 9.14 -9.67 -0.97
CA HIS A 191 8.09 -8.74 -1.33
C HIS A 191 7.85 -7.70 -0.24
N ARG A 192 7.27 -6.56 -0.63
CA ARG A 192 6.88 -5.47 0.27
C ARG A 192 5.77 -4.64 -0.36
N MET A 193 4.81 -4.24 0.47
CA MET A 193 3.84 -3.20 0.12
C MET A 193 4.36 -1.82 0.53
N LEU A 194 4.21 -0.85 -0.37
CA LEU A 194 4.69 0.52 -0.22
C LEU A 194 3.51 1.48 -0.43
N PRO A 195 3.00 2.17 0.62
CA PRO A 195 1.89 3.09 0.45
C PRO A 195 2.30 4.34 -0.33
N ALA A 196 1.41 4.85 -1.18
CA ALA A 196 1.61 6.12 -1.84
C ALA A 196 1.49 7.30 -0.86
N GLY A 197 1.89 8.50 -1.30
CA GLY A 197 1.78 9.72 -0.50
C GLY A 197 0.35 9.95 -0.01
N GLY A 198 0.16 10.04 1.31
CA GLY A 198 -1.16 10.22 1.92
C GLY A 198 -1.94 8.93 2.16
N TYR A 199 -1.35 7.76 1.93
CA TYR A 199 -1.91 6.44 2.24
C TYR A 199 -1.07 5.70 3.28
N THR A 200 -1.66 4.71 3.94
CA THR A 200 -0.99 3.75 4.84
C THR A 200 -1.52 2.36 4.56
N ILE A 201 -0.81 1.33 4.99
CA ILE A 201 -1.29 -0.05 4.90
C ILE A 201 -2.19 -0.32 6.11
N ASN A 202 -3.27 -1.07 5.92
CA ASN A 202 -4.12 -1.55 7.01
C ASN A 202 -3.40 -2.61 7.88
N LYS A 203 -3.99 -3.00 9.01
CA LYS A 203 -3.36 -3.98 9.92
C LYS A 203 -3.21 -5.38 9.30
N SER A 204 -4.14 -5.78 8.43
CA SER A 204 -4.10 -7.07 7.74
C SER A 204 -3.11 -7.13 6.58
N ARG A 205 -2.42 -6.03 6.26
CA ARG A 205 -1.51 -5.93 5.10
C ARG A 205 -2.16 -6.29 3.77
N SER A 206 -3.48 -6.16 3.66
CA SER A 206 -4.19 -6.43 2.42
C SER A 206 -4.39 -5.18 1.58
N ASN A 207 -4.60 -4.02 2.23
CA ASN A 207 -5.17 -2.85 1.57
C ASN A 207 -4.46 -1.55 1.95
N PHE A 208 -4.51 -0.59 1.03
CA PHE A 208 -4.07 0.78 1.25
C PHE A 208 -5.24 1.66 1.68
N VAL A 209 -5.14 2.25 2.87
CA VAL A 209 -6.13 3.16 3.42
C VAL A 209 -5.60 4.58 3.43
N LYS A 210 -6.45 5.54 3.10
CA LYS A 210 -6.08 6.96 3.14
C LYS A 210 -5.72 7.34 4.57
N LYS A 211 -4.58 8.00 4.77
CA LYS A 211 -4.22 8.56 6.08
C LYS A 211 -5.32 9.54 6.46
N GLY A 212 -6.02 9.25 7.56
CA GLY A 212 -7.10 10.11 8.03
C GLY A 212 -6.56 11.51 8.29
N LYS A 213 -7.26 12.54 7.78
CA LYS A 213 -7.02 13.94 8.20
C LYS A 213 -7.17 14.11 9.71
N LEU A 214 -7.90 13.18 10.34
CA LEU A 214 -8.15 13.13 11.77
C LEU A 214 -6.87 13.03 12.60
N GLU A 215 -5.84 12.31 12.16
CA GLU A 215 -4.59 12.24 12.94
C GLU A 215 -3.91 13.62 13.02
N LYS A 216 -3.96 14.41 11.94
CA LYS A 216 -3.49 15.81 11.96
C LYS A 216 -4.41 16.71 12.79
N ALA A 217 -5.73 16.55 12.67
CA ALA A 217 -6.71 17.35 13.42
C ALA A 217 -6.60 17.11 14.93
N VAL A 218 -6.48 15.84 15.36
CA VAL A 218 -6.33 15.46 16.78
C VAL A 218 -5.00 15.98 17.34
N SER A 219 -3.89 15.85 16.61
CA SER A 219 -2.61 16.44 17.05
C SER A 219 -2.68 17.96 17.17
N THR A 220 -3.36 18.63 16.23
CA THR A 220 -3.55 20.09 16.27
C THR A 220 -4.41 20.50 17.46
N LEU A 221 -5.51 19.78 17.72
CA LEU A 221 -6.37 20.02 18.88
C LEU A 221 -5.61 19.84 20.19
N ILE A 222 -4.82 18.76 20.35
CA ILE A 222 -4.00 18.53 21.55
C ILE A 222 -3.02 19.70 21.77
N LEU A 223 -2.37 20.19 20.72
CA LEU A 223 -1.47 21.35 20.80
C LEU A 223 -2.21 22.64 21.20
N ILE A 224 -3.41 22.87 20.66
CA ILE A 224 -4.25 24.02 21.02
C ILE A 224 -4.68 23.93 22.49
N PHE A 225 -5.12 22.76 22.96
CA PHE A 225 -5.54 22.57 24.35
C PHE A 225 -4.37 22.73 25.33
N LEU A 226 -3.21 22.12 25.03
CA LEU A 226 -2.01 22.27 25.86
C LEU A 226 -1.50 23.71 25.86
N GLY A 227 -1.43 24.36 24.70
CA GLY A 227 -1.00 25.75 24.58
C GLY A 227 -1.90 26.70 25.37
N ASN A 228 -3.22 26.58 25.22
CA ASN A 228 -4.17 27.40 25.98
C ASN A 228 -4.12 27.10 27.49
N SER A 229 -3.92 25.84 27.89
CA SER A 229 -3.80 25.50 29.31
C SER A 229 -2.63 26.23 29.99
N LEU A 230 -1.51 26.43 29.28
CA LEU A 230 -0.36 27.19 29.78
C LEU A 230 -0.68 28.68 29.97
N PHE A 231 -1.50 29.27 29.09
CA PHE A 231 -1.96 30.65 29.23
C PHE A 231 -2.86 30.85 30.45
N PHE A 232 -3.73 29.89 30.78
CA PHE A 232 -4.60 29.97 31.95
C PHE A 232 -3.88 29.66 33.27
N VAL A 233 -2.87 28.80 33.26
CA VAL A 233 -2.05 28.47 34.45
C VAL A 233 -1.03 29.56 34.75
N SER A 234 -0.54 30.28 33.74
CA SER A 234 0.36 31.43 33.93
C SER A 234 -0.40 32.73 34.22
N SER A 235 -1.33 32.71 35.18
CA SER A 235 -2.10 33.89 35.62
C SER A 235 -1.24 35.12 35.96
N ASN A 236 0.05 34.91 36.23
CA ASN A 236 1.03 35.98 36.48
C ASN A 236 1.54 36.69 35.21
N ILE A 237 1.37 36.10 34.02
CA ILE A 237 1.86 36.66 32.73
C ILE A 237 0.75 37.44 32.02
N THR A 238 -0.52 37.02 32.12
CA THR A 238 -1.65 37.64 31.41
C THR A 238 -2.35 38.75 32.19
N GLY A 239 -1.91 39.03 33.42
CA GLY A 239 -2.28 40.22 34.21
C GLY A 239 -3.71 40.70 34.01
N ASN A 240 -4.71 39.98 34.56
CA ASN A 240 -6.11 40.43 34.59
C ASN A 240 -6.73 40.87 33.24
N ALA A 241 -6.26 40.37 32.09
CA ALA A 241 -6.81 40.75 30.79
C ALA A 241 -8.30 40.37 30.59
N ILE A 242 -8.88 39.52 31.45
CA ILE A 242 -10.32 39.23 31.48
C ILE A 242 -10.88 39.78 32.80
N ALA A 243 -11.28 41.05 32.77
CA ALA A 243 -11.52 41.93 33.92
C ALA A 243 -12.58 41.50 34.96
N ASN A 244 -13.21 40.33 34.84
CA ASN A 244 -14.29 39.89 35.74
C ASN A 244 -14.28 38.38 36.10
N LEU A 245 -13.23 37.63 35.75
CA LEU A 245 -13.10 36.23 36.17
C LEU A 245 -12.22 36.14 37.42
N SER A 246 -12.80 35.62 38.51
CA SER A 246 -12.06 35.30 39.74
C SER A 246 -10.85 34.41 39.42
N GLN A 247 -9.68 34.74 39.98
CA GLN A 247 -8.45 33.98 39.82
C GLN A 247 -8.63 32.50 40.18
N LYS A 248 -9.47 32.20 41.18
CA LYS A 248 -9.81 30.83 41.58
C LYS A 248 -10.53 30.07 40.46
N SER A 249 -11.47 30.71 39.77
CA SER A 249 -12.19 30.12 38.64
C SER A 249 -11.28 29.93 37.43
N SER A 250 -10.41 30.91 37.13
CA SER A 250 -9.45 30.80 36.02
C SER A 250 -8.46 29.65 36.22
N ASN A 251 -7.90 29.52 37.43
CA ASN A 251 -6.97 28.42 37.76
C ASN A 251 -7.64 27.06 37.63
N TRP A 252 -8.90 26.94 38.03
CA TRP A 252 -9.65 25.68 37.92
C TRP A 252 -9.93 25.31 36.45
N ILE A 253 -10.34 26.28 35.62
CA ILE A 253 -10.53 26.07 34.17
C ILE A 253 -9.21 25.64 33.51
N GLY A 254 -8.11 26.32 33.83
CA GLY A 254 -6.78 25.95 33.33
C GLY A 254 -6.39 24.53 33.74
N GLY A 255 -6.63 24.15 34.99
CA GLY A 255 -6.38 22.80 35.51
C GLY A 255 -7.19 21.72 34.77
N VAL A 256 -8.49 21.93 34.57
CA VAL A 256 -9.36 20.98 33.85
C VAL A 256 -8.90 20.82 32.39
N LEU A 257 -8.63 21.94 31.70
CA LEU A 257 -8.13 21.91 30.33
C LEU A 257 -6.77 21.20 30.21
N PHE A 258 -5.88 21.41 31.20
CA PHE A 258 -4.60 20.74 31.27
C PHE A 258 -4.75 19.22 31.43
N PHE A 259 -5.61 18.76 32.34
CA PHE A 259 -5.88 17.33 32.53
C PHE A 259 -6.50 16.69 31.28
N ILE A 260 -7.47 17.35 30.63
CA ILE A 260 -8.03 16.88 29.36
C ILE A 260 -6.93 16.79 28.29
N GLY A 261 -6.06 17.80 28.20
CA GLY A 261 -4.92 17.82 27.30
C GLY A 261 -3.96 16.65 27.53
N ILE A 262 -3.61 16.35 28.78
CA ILE A 262 -2.75 15.22 29.16
C ILE A 262 -3.43 13.89 28.81
N ILE A 263 -4.70 13.69 29.16
CA ILE A 263 -5.43 12.45 28.86
C ILE A 263 -5.47 12.25 27.34
N GLY A 264 -5.81 13.28 26.57
CA GLY A 264 -5.81 13.26 25.12
C GLY A 264 -4.44 12.92 24.54
N ALA A 265 -3.37 13.55 25.05
CA ALA A 265 -2.00 13.26 24.65
C ALA A 265 -1.60 11.81 24.97
N PHE A 266 -1.93 11.30 26.15
CA PHE A 266 -1.64 9.93 26.57
C PHE A 266 -2.29 8.90 25.65
N PHE A 267 -3.60 9.04 25.36
CA PHE A 267 -4.29 8.16 24.42
C PHE A 267 -3.73 8.27 23.00
N TYR A 268 -3.40 9.48 22.55
CA TYR A 268 -2.76 9.69 21.25
C TYR A 268 -1.42 8.95 21.14
N PHE A 269 -0.53 9.10 22.13
CA PHE A 269 0.77 8.44 22.13
C PHE A 269 0.66 6.92 22.30
N ARG A 270 -0.30 6.45 23.11
CA ARG A 270 -0.59 5.01 23.26
C ARG A 270 -1.05 4.39 21.94
N THR A 271 -2.00 5.02 21.25
CA THR A 271 -2.50 4.54 19.95
C THR A 271 -1.41 4.59 18.89
N LYS A 272 -0.54 5.62 18.92
CA LYS A 272 0.59 5.74 17.97
C LYS A 272 1.66 4.66 18.20
N ARG A 273 1.97 4.29 19.46
CA ARG A 273 2.92 3.21 19.77
C ARG A 273 2.43 1.85 19.29
N SER A 274 1.13 1.56 19.35
CA SER A 274 0.57 0.29 18.88
C SER A 274 0.59 0.13 17.35
N LYS A 275 0.84 1.19 16.58
CA LYS A 275 0.89 1.16 15.10
C LYS A 275 2.32 1.07 14.53
N LYS A 276 3.34 1.10 15.38
CA LYS A 276 4.74 0.85 14.99
C LYS A 276 5.10 -0.59 15.29
#